data_AF-A0A2E3FLS1-F1
#
_entry.id   AF-A0A2E3FLS1-F1
#
_cell.length_a   1.000
_cell.length_b   1.000
_cell.length_c   1.000
_cell.angle_alpha   90.00
_cell.angle_beta   90.00
_cell.angle_gamma   90.00
#
_symmetry.space_group_name_H-M   'P 1'
#
loop_
_entity.id
_entity.type
_entity.pdbx_description
1 polymer ?
#
loop_
_entity_poly.entity_id
_entity_poly.type
_entity_poly.pdbx_seq_one_letter_code
_entity_poly.pdbx_strand_id
1 'polypeptide(L)'
;MSENVLRRNCESCHEEMAVLDLCQEPDLVLCELCKPWVLDSIYQVPHSVIGIPIEDPTMFRLGLKLMEDFDEPQHEHDWLTLLCHVFSKKTYDEDIYVPRSGSKMVDDLRQDYANRWKIYDDEALDMFNQANPINVADSVAAKPTDSDLWSNDISSHSEFIAEIKNILTTYLDKRKENQKEQQELDARGWGDYLKHISWIDDEPIIYKINHEFELTTKQINQVLDWAEQHEISYDFVLQLFFDWATLHPNRDLDGLLYETNLYAPKIRLLACGVMPKSPEFCRQIYCLAKGYHGKNLQCLMLAAIHRWRRNLSPSHHFLVRDDQIWARSFQLLKSIIDSLGKRRAVIDIGVIKVKGDSGKWYSIQPATFKTFSQYWQVATLPEGKLICIDIQQQHEKMPIGDQLASVVLALANDRLMDREIHTLSPELIDD
;
A
#
# COMPACT_ATOMS: atom_id res chain seq x y z
N MET A 1 22.65 9.85 51.60
CA MET A 1 22.99 8.93 50.49
C MET A 1 22.46 9.56 49.23
N SER A 2 23.33 9.87 48.27
CA SER A 2 22.98 10.50 47.00
C SER A 2 22.11 9.55 46.17
N GLU A 3 20.84 9.87 46.02
CA GLU A 3 19.99 9.28 44.99
C GLU A 3 20.61 9.61 43.64
N ASN A 4 21.17 8.60 42.97
CA ASN A 4 21.60 8.70 41.59
C ASN A 4 20.35 8.93 40.74
N VAL A 5 19.97 10.20 40.55
CA VAL A 5 19.04 10.61 39.51
C VAL A 5 19.69 10.20 38.19
N LEU A 6 19.23 9.08 37.63
CA LEU A 6 19.63 8.64 36.29
C LEU A 6 19.14 9.72 35.33
N ARG A 7 20.05 10.58 34.88
CA ARG A 7 19.75 11.55 33.84
C ARG A 7 19.74 10.81 32.51
N ARG A 8 18.61 10.89 31.80
CA ARG A 8 18.45 10.32 30.46
C ARG A 8 18.01 11.43 29.52
N ASN A 9 18.44 11.36 28.26
CA ASN A 9 17.98 12.30 27.25
C ASN A 9 16.69 11.80 26.63
N CYS A 10 15.76 12.72 26.38
CA CYS A 10 14.59 12.47 25.57
C CYS A 10 15.04 12.03 24.18
N GLU A 11 14.57 10.89 23.69
CA GLU A 11 14.87 10.40 22.34
C GLU A 11 14.30 11.33 21.27
N SER A 12 13.33 12.17 21.65
CA SER A 12 12.69 13.11 20.75
C SER A 12 13.42 14.42 20.55
N CYS A 13 13.63 15.15 21.64
CA CYS A 13 14.16 16.49 21.60
C CYS A 13 15.58 16.56 22.19
N HIS A 14 16.16 15.42 22.56
CA HIS A 14 17.46 15.28 23.20
C HIS A 14 17.62 16.07 24.51
N GLU A 15 16.52 16.50 25.10
CA GLU A 15 16.49 17.22 26.37
C GLU A 15 16.83 16.29 27.54
N GLU A 16 17.64 16.78 28.48
CA GLU A 16 18.03 16.04 29.69
C GLU A 16 16.83 15.96 30.65
N MET A 17 16.35 14.76 30.92
CA MET A 17 15.22 14.50 31.81
C MET A 17 15.69 14.07 33.20
N ALA A 18 15.12 14.69 34.23
CA ALA A 18 15.05 14.09 35.56
C ALA A 18 13.92 13.06 35.55
N VAL A 19 14.25 11.77 35.66
CA VAL A 19 13.31 10.67 35.45
C VAL A 19 12.19 10.68 36.49
N LEU A 20 10.94 10.82 36.03
CA LEU A 20 9.78 10.23 36.69
C LEU A 20 9.62 8.83 36.08
N ASP A 21 9.86 7.81 36.90
CA ASP A 21 9.74 6.41 36.49
C ASP A 21 8.28 6.10 36.17
N LEU A 22 7.96 6.10 34.88
CA LEU A 22 6.62 5.81 34.40
C LEU A 22 6.40 4.31 34.20
N CYS A 23 7.35 3.42 34.53
CA CYS A 23 7.19 1.96 34.51
C CYS A 23 6.39 1.44 33.30
N GLN A 24 6.64 1.99 32.11
CA GLN A 24 6.04 1.53 30.87
C GLN A 24 7.16 0.93 30.03
N GLU A 25 7.45 -0.33 30.33
CA GLU A 25 8.10 -1.19 29.36
C GLU A 25 7.17 -1.39 28.14
N PRO A 26 7.68 -1.38 26.89
CA PRO A 26 9.03 -0.97 26.50
C PRO A 26 9.09 0.12 25.40
N ASP A 27 10.21 0.85 25.43
CA ASP A 27 11.01 1.29 24.26
C ASP A 27 11.14 2.76 23.87
N LEU A 28 10.62 3.78 24.58
CA LEU A 28 11.03 5.17 24.26
C LEU A 28 11.16 6.07 25.50
N VAL A 29 12.34 6.66 25.70
CA VAL A 29 12.58 7.70 26.71
C VAL A 29 12.05 9.04 26.18
N LEU A 30 10.86 9.47 26.61
CA LEU A 30 10.20 10.69 26.11
C LEU A 30 9.86 11.66 27.25
N CYS A 31 10.08 12.96 27.03
CA CYS A 31 9.73 14.01 27.99
C CYS A 31 8.23 14.36 27.93
N GLU A 32 7.72 15.09 28.94
CA GLU A 32 6.30 15.49 29.01
C GLU A 32 5.83 16.34 27.81
N LEU A 33 6.75 17.04 27.16
CA LEU A 33 6.41 17.78 25.94
C LEU A 33 6.19 16.85 24.76
N CYS A 34 7.07 15.87 24.55
CA CYS A 34 7.11 15.04 23.35
C CYS A 34 6.20 13.80 23.47
N LYS A 35 6.12 13.21 24.67
CA LYS A 35 5.41 11.97 24.96
C LYS A 35 3.97 11.94 24.41
N PRO A 36 3.13 12.97 24.61
CA PRO A 36 1.73 12.93 24.16
C PRO A 36 1.62 12.84 22.64
N TRP A 37 2.50 13.56 21.92
CA TRP A 37 2.48 13.60 20.47
C TRP A 37 3.06 12.33 19.85
N VAL A 38 4.08 11.78 20.49
CA VAL A 38 4.78 10.58 20.04
C VAL A 38 3.95 9.33 20.31
N LEU A 39 3.44 9.12 21.52
CA LEU A 39 2.65 7.93 21.81
C LEU A 39 1.32 7.89 21.07
N ASP A 40 0.74 9.06 20.81
CA ASP A 40 -0.50 9.15 20.03
C ASP A 40 -0.24 8.95 18.53
N SER A 41 1.00 9.09 18.05
CA SER A 41 1.40 8.92 16.64
C SER A 41 2.16 7.64 16.34
N ILE A 42 2.77 7.01 17.35
CA ILE A 42 3.49 5.76 17.21
C ILE A 42 2.47 4.63 17.08
N TYR A 43 2.45 4.10 15.87
CA TYR A 43 1.82 2.83 15.56
C TYR A 43 2.32 1.77 16.54
N GLN A 44 1.40 1.21 17.32
CA GLN A 44 1.65 -0.09 17.92
C GLN A 44 1.95 -1.04 16.78
N VAL A 45 3.21 -1.49 16.70
CA VAL A 45 3.62 -2.51 15.74
C VAL A 45 2.75 -3.74 16.03
N PRO A 46 1.98 -4.23 15.05
CA PRO A 46 1.13 -5.38 15.28
C PRO A 46 2.01 -6.60 15.58
N HIS A 47 1.54 -7.46 16.50
CA HIS A 47 2.20 -8.74 16.77
C HIS A 47 2.25 -9.64 15.53
N SER A 48 1.29 -9.48 14.61
CA SER A 48 1.26 -10.18 13.32
C SER A 48 0.51 -9.38 12.26
N VAL A 49 0.93 -9.49 11.01
CA VAL A 49 0.20 -9.01 9.83
C VAL A 49 -0.21 -10.24 9.02
N ILE A 50 -1.47 -10.35 8.60
CA ILE A 50 -2.00 -11.48 7.80
C ILE A 50 -1.67 -12.88 8.38
N GLY A 51 -1.62 -13.00 9.71
CA GLY A 51 -1.25 -14.23 10.41
C GLY A 51 0.25 -14.55 10.40
N ILE A 52 1.10 -13.64 9.91
CA ILE A 52 2.56 -13.75 9.90
C ILE A 52 3.10 -12.89 11.06
N PRO A 53 3.83 -13.50 12.02
CA PRO A 53 4.34 -12.77 13.18
C PRO A 53 5.39 -11.74 12.76
N ILE A 54 5.37 -10.58 13.43
CA ILE A 54 6.41 -9.57 13.26
C ILE A 54 7.52 -9.84 14.28
N GLU A 55 8.59 -10.47 13.81
CA GLU A 55 9.73 -10.86 14.67
C GLU A 55 10.63 -9.67 15.05
N ASP A 56 10.71 -8.65 14.19
CA ASP A 56 11.56 -7.46 14.39
C ASP A 56 10.71 -6.18 14.25
N PRO A 57 10.24 -5.62 15.38
CA PRO A 57 9.45 -4.39 15.37
C PRO A 57 10.20 -3.18 14.81
N THR A 58 11.52 -3.12 14.98
CA THR A 58 12.35 -2.00 14.52
C THR A 58 12.44 -2.00 12.99
N MET A 59 12.72 -3.15 12.40
CA MET A 59 12.73 -3.33 10.94
C MET A 59 11.34 -3.10 10.34
N PHE A 60 10.29 -3.51 11.02
CA PHE A 60 8.92 -3.25 10.57
C PHE A 60 8.59 -1.75 10.56
N ARG A 61 9.00 -1.00 11.59
CA ARG A 61 8.86 0.48 11.62
C ARG A 61 9.61 1.12 10.47
N LEU A 62 10.86 0.70 10.19
CA LEU A 62 11.60 1.18 9.03
C LEU A 62 10.88 0.85 7.72
N GLY A 63 10.30 -0.34 7.61
CA GLY A 63 9.49 -0.73 6.47
C GLY A 63 8.28 0.18 6.27
N LEU A 64 7.56 0.53 7.35
CA LEU A 64 6.45 1.48 7.30
C LEU A 64 6.91 2.87 6.82
N LYS A 65 8.11 3.33 7.21
CA LYS A 65 8.70 4.58 6.71
C LYS A 65 8.98 4.50 5.21
N LEU A 66 9.63 3.43 4.77
CA LEU A 66 10.03 3.27 3.37
C LEU A 66 8.84 3.09 2.42
N MET A 67 7.72 2.62 2.94
CA MET A 67 6.48 2.41 2.18
C MET A 67 5.50 3.58 2.29
N GLU A 68 5.88 4.76 2.78
CA GLU A 68 4.98 5.93 3.01
C GLU A 68 4.39 6.54 1.74
N ASP A 69 5.05 6.41 0.59
CA ASP A 69 4.52 6.95 -0.67
C ASP A 69 3.70 5.92 -1.48
N PHE A 70 3.57 4.69 -0.96
CA PHE A 70 2.87 3.61 -1.66
C PHE A 70 1.49 3.36 -1.07
N ASP A 71 0.48 3.92 -1.73
CA ASP A 71 -0.91 3.60 -1.46
C ASP A 71 -1.30 2.25 -2.07
N GLU A 72 -2.52 1.81 -1.77
CA GLU A 72 -3.04 0.55 -2.25
C GLU A 72 -3.14 0.54 -3.78
N PRO A 73 -2.55 -0.44 -4.48
CA PRO A 73 -2.59 -0.52 -5.94
C PRO A 73 -4.01 -0.42 -6.50
N GLN A 74 -4.21 0.46 -7.47
CA GLN A 74 -5.49 0.65 -8.19
C GLN A 74 -5.42 0.11 -9.62
N HIS A 75 -4.21 -0.07 -10.16
CA HIS A 75 -3.96 -0.62 -11.49
C HIS A 75 -2.84 -1.66 -11.46
N GLU A 76 -2.74 -2.50 -12.50
CA GLU A 76 -1.65 -3.48 -12.63
C GLU A 76 -0.26 -2.81 -12.64
N HIS A 77 -0.16 -1.59 -13.19
CA HIS A 77 1.07 -0.80 -13.20
C HIS A 77 1.55 -0.43 -11.78
N ASP A 78 0.64 -0.22 -10.84
CA ASP A 78 0.97 0.14 -9.46
C ASP A 78 1.65 -1.06 -8.76
N TRP A 79 1.18 -2.28 -9.06
CA TRP A 79 1.83 -3.51 -8.61
C TRP A 79 3.25 -3.65 -9.14
N LEU A 80 3.48 -3.36 -10.42
CA LEU A 80 4.83 -3.35 -11.00
C LEU A 80 5.73 -2.34 -10.27
N THR A 81 5.24 -1.12 -10.09
CA THR A 81 6.00 -0.02 -9.47
C THR A 81 6.41 -0.38 -8.05
N LEU A 82 5.47 -0.93 -7.28
CA LEU A 82 5.71 -1.46 -5.95
C LEU A 82 6.78 -2.57 -5.93
N LEU A 83 6.60 -3.61 -6.74
CA LEU A 83 7.52 -4.74 -6.75
C LEU A 83 8.92 -4.31 -7.21
N CYS A 84 9.00 -3.46 -8.24
CA CYS A 84 10.25 -2.87 -8.67
C CYS A 84 10.91 -2.09 -7.54
N HIS A 85 10.16 -1.30 -6.76
CA HIS A 85 10.69 -0.58 -5.61
C HIS A 85 11.27 -1.54 -4.56
N VAL A 86 10.51 -2.56 -4.17
CA VAL A 86 10.91 -3.54 -3.15
C VAL A 86 12.17 -4.30 -3.58
N PHE A 87 12.28 -4.69 -4.85
CA PHE A 87 13.44 -5.42 -5.37
C PHE A 87 14.60 -4.53 -5.85
N SER A 88 14.41 -3.20 -5.88
CA SER A 88 15.46 -2.27 -6.26
C SER A 88 16.50 -2.16 -5.15
N LYS A 89 17.78 -2.29 -5.52
CA LYS A 89 18.87 -1.86 -4.65
C LYS A 89 18.90 -0.34 -4.66
N LYS A 90 18.34 0.31 -3.63
CA LYS A 90 18.66 1.72 -3.38
C LYS A 90 20.11 1.80 -2.90
N THR A 91 21.01 2.30 -3.74
CA THR A 91 22.32 2.77 -3.26
C THR A 91 22.09 4.05 -2.49
N TYR A 92 22.20 3.99 -1.16
CA TYR A 92 22.38 5.18 -0.34
C TYR A 92 23.81 5.68 -0.55
N ASP A 93 24.07 6.32 -1.69
CA ASP A 93 25.24 7.18 -1.84
C ASP A 93 24.82 8.37 -2.70
N GLU A 94 24.96 9.55 -2.09
CA GLU A 94 24.99 10.84 -2.75
C GLU A 94 26.12 10.81 -3.78
N ASP A 95 25.80 10.65 -5.07
CA ASP A 95 26.43 11.35 -6.19
C ASP A 95 26.09 10.70 -7.55
N ILE A 96 25.52 11.53 -8.42
CA ILE A 96 25.88 11.68 -9.83
C ILE A 96 25.84 10.41 -10.72
N TYR A 97 24.81 10.36 -11.58
CA TYR A 97 24.86 9.81 -12.95
C TYR A 97 25.57 8.45 -13.15
N VAL A 98 24.92 7.34 -12.77
CA VAL A 98 25.13 6.05 -13.43
C VAL A 98 23.81 5.27 -13.53
N PRO A 99 23.14 5.23 -14.70
CA PRO A 99 22.13 4.22 -14.97
C PRO A 99 22.80 2.93 -15.46
N ARG A 100 22.16 1.78 -15.15
CA ARG A 100 22.35 0.41 -15.68
C ARG A 100 23.08 -0.59 -14.76
N SER A 101 22.33 -1.15 -13.83
CA SER A 101 21.80 -2.52 -13.99
C SER A 101 20.76 -2.75 -12.88
N GLY A 102 19.52 -3.06 -13.26
CA GLY A 102 18.50 -3.44 -12.30
C GLY A 102 18.93 -4.71 -11.58
N SER A 103 18.37 -4.99 -10.41
CA SER A 103 18.32 -6.36 -9.92
C SER A 103 17.70 -7.22 -11.03
N LYS A 104 18.27 -8.39 -11.35
CA LYS A 104 17.72 -9.30 -12.39
C LYS A 104 16.20 -9.47 -12.24
N MET A 105 15.72 -9.57 -11.01
CA MET A 105 14.29 -9.64 -10.68
C MET A 105 13.48 -8.44 -11.19
N VAL A 106 14.02 -7.23 -11.10
CA VAL A 106 13.37 -6.01 -11.60
C VAL A 106 13.26 -6.03 -13.12
N ASP A 107 14.31 -6.51 -13.80
CA ASP A 107 14.29 -6.63 -15.25
C ASP A 107 13.31 -7.73 -15.70
N ASP A 108 13.28 -8.87 -14.99
CA ASP A 108 12.32 -9.96 -15.20
C ASP A 108 10.86 -9.48 -15.01
N LEU A 109 10.58 -8.72 -13.94
CA LEU A 109 9.25 -8.16 -13.66
C LEU A 109 8.80 -7.13 -14.72
N ARG A 110 9.72 -6.30 -15.20
CA ARG A 110 9.44 -5.34 -16.28
C ARG A 110 9.16 -6.06 -17.59
N GLN A 111 9.90 -7.12 -17.88
CA GLN A 111 9.68 -7.93 -19.07
C GLN A 111 8.33 -8.65 -19.00
N ASP A 112 8.00 -9.25 -17.85
CA ASP A 112 6.69 -9.85 -17.59
C ASP A 112 5.57 -8.84 -17.84
N TYR A 113 5.66 -7.65 -17.22
CA TYR A 113 4.67 -6.60 -17.43
C TYR A 113 4.61 -6.12 -18.88
N ALA A 114 5.75 -5.91 -19.55
CA ALA A 114 5.77 -5.43 -20.94
C ALA A 114 5.17 -6.45 -21.92
N ASN A 115 5.37 -7.75 -21.66
CA ASN A 115 4.75 -8.82 -22.43
C ASN A 115 3.23 -8.83 -22.23
N ARG A 116 2.77 -8.54 -21.00
CA ARG A 116 1.35 -8.55 -20.64
C ARG A 116 0.61 -7.24 -20.89
N TRP A 117 1.28 -6.08 -20.90
CA TRP A 117 0.67 -4.77 -21.18
C TRP A 117 0.06 -4.73 -22.58
N LYS A 118 0.64 -5.49 -23.52
CA LYS A 118 0.11 -5.74 -24.87
C LYS A 118 -1.26 -6.45 -24.89
N ILE A 119 -1.73 -6.96 -23.75
CA ILE A 119 -2.97 -7.74 -23.61
C ILE A 119 -4.13 -6.87 -23.09
N TYR A 120 -3.84 -5.77 -22.38
CA TYR A 120 -4.83 -5.05 -21.58
C TYR A 120 -5.17 -3.63 -22.06
N ASP A 121 -4.46 -3.10 -23.04
CA ASP A 121 -4.64 -1.73 -23.48
C ASP A 121 -5.29 -1.67 -24.87
N ASP A 122 -6.59 -1.40 -24.91
CA ASP A 122 -7.30 -1.12 -26.17
C ASP A 122 -6.65 0.08 -26.91
N GLU A 123 -5.95 0.98 -26.20
CA GLU A 123 -5.16 2.07 -26.79
C GLU A 123 -3.86 1.59 -27.47
N ALA A 124 -3.23 0.50 -27.02
CA ALA A 124 -2.01 -0.02 -27.64
C ALA A 124 -2.28 -0.66 -29.02
N LEU A 125 -3.48 -1.22 -29.23
CA LEU A 125 -3.92 -1.73 -30.52
C LEU A 125 -4.23 -0.59 -31.50
N ASP A 126 -4.83 0.50 -31.01
CA ASP A 126 -5.21 1.67 -31.81
C ASP A 126 -4.00 2.51 -32.25
N MET A 127 -2.97 2.62 -31.40
CA MET A 127 -1.69 3.25 -31.75
C MET A 127 -0.95 2.49 -32.86
N PHE A 128 -1.07 1.17 -32.92
CA PHE A 128 -0.40 0.36 -33.95
C PHE A 128 -1.10 0.44 -35.31
N ASN A 129 -2.43 0.49 -35.31
CA ASN A 129 -3.23 0.69 -36.53
C ASN A 129 -3.04 2.08 -37.15
N GLN A 130 -2.62 3.08 -36.36
CA GLN A 130 -2.30 4.42 -36.83
C GLN A 130 -0.83 4.58 -37.27
N ALA A 131 0.05 3.67 -36.88
CA ALA A 131 1.49 3.76 -37.12
C ALA A 131 1.99 2.74 -38.16
N ASN A 132 1.37 2.68 -39.35
CA ASN A 132 2.09 2.26 -40.57
C ASN A 132 1.35 2.73 -41.83
N PRO A 133 1.94 3.72 -42.51
CA PRO A 133 2.60 3.33 -43.74
C PRO A 133 4.04 3.85 -43.71
N ILE A 134 5.03 2.93 -43.77
CA ILE A 134 6.15 2.93 -44.75
C ILE A 134 7.40 2.17 -44.25
N ASN A 135 7.79 1.22 -45.10
CA ASN A 135 9.11 0.65 -45.42
C ASN A 135 9.88 -0.21 -44.41
N VAL A 136 9.72 -1.51 -44.64
CA VAL A 136 10.76 -2.53 -44.65
C VAL A 136 12.00 -2.04 -45.41
N ALA A 137 13.02 -1.57 -44.70
CA ALA A 137 14.43 -1.69 -45.08
C ALA A 137 15.30 -1.26 -43.88
N ASP A 138 16.32 -2.05 -43.60
CA ASP A 138 17.46 -1.73 -42.73
C ASP A 138 17.29 -1.91 -41.21
N SER A 139 17.32 -3.18 -40.78
CA SER A 139 18.15 -3.58 -39.63
C SER A 139 18.47 -5.08 -39.63
N VAL A 140 19.40 -5.47 -40.51
CA VAL A 140 20.13 -6.74 -40.36
C VAL A 140 21.46 -6.41 -39.68
N ALA A 141 21.61 -6.76 -38.40
CA ALA A 141 22.88 -7.24 -37.81
C ALA A 141 22.79 -7.37 -36.28
N ALA A 142 22.04 -8.36 -35.80
CA ALA A 142 22.40 -9.11 -34.61
C ALA A 142 21.99 -10.56 -34.88
N LYS A 143 22.94 -11.50 -34.78
CA LYS A 143 22.64 -12.92 -35.01
C LYS A 143 21.62 -13.38 -33.95
N PRO A 144 20.44 -13.90 -34.36
CA PRO A 144 19.49 -14.46 -33.42
C PRO A 144 20.05 -15.80 -32.94
N THR A 145 20.40 -15.87 -31.66
CA THR A 145 20.46 -17.15 -30.94
C THR A 145 19.03 -17.64 -30.75
N ASP A 146 18.73 -18.82 -31.31
CA ASP A 146 17.53 -19.64 -31.17
C ASP A 146 16.26 -18.95 -30.63
N SER A 147 15.45 -18.47 -31.57
CA SER A 147 14.01 -18.74 -31.70
C SER A 147 13.20 -18.88 -30.40
N ASP A 148 12.70 -17.76 -29.87
CA ASP A 148 11.42 -17.73 -29.18
C ASP A 148 10.44 -16.94 -30.05
N LEU A 149 9.48 -17.64 -30.67
CA LEU A 149 8.42 -17.08 -31.51
C LEU A 149 7.63 -15.97 -30.78
N TRP A 150 7.64 -16.04 -29.45
CA TRP A 150 6.91 -15.21 -28.50
C TRP A 150 7.72 -14.07 -27.90
N SER A 151 8.97 -13.82 -28.27
CA SER A 151 9.71 -12.69 -27.67
C SER A 151 9.53 -11.37 -28.43
N ASN A 152 9.22 -11.43 -29.73
CA ASN A 152 9.34 -10.27 -30.63
C ASN A 152 8.09 -9.92 -31.45
N ASP A 153 7.12 -10.81 -31.60
CA ASP A 153 5.96 -10.56 -32.48
C ASP A 153 4.67 -10.27 -31.69
N ILE A 154 4.33 -8.99 -31.55
CA ILE A 154 3.14 -8.51 -30.84
C ILE A 154 1.85 -9.10 -31.45
N SER A 155 1.84 -9.38 -32.75
CA SER A 155 0.66 -9.90 -33.44
C SER A 155 0.29 -11.31 -32.95
N SER A 156 1.26 -12.22 -32.89
CA SER A 156 1.10 -13.59 -32.38
C SER A 156 0.53 -13.66 -30.95
N HIS A 157 0.89 -12.70 -30.09
CA HIS A 157 0.38 -12.61 -28.71
C HIS A 157 -1.08 -12.19 -28.66
N SER A 158 -1.42 -11.15 -29.43
CA SER A 158 -2.78 -10.63 -29.48
C SER A 158 -3.74 -11.66 -30.07
N GLU A 159 -3.29 -12.41 -31.09
CA GLU A 159 -4.04 -13.50 -31.71
C GLU A 159 -4.29 -14.63 -30.72
N PHE A 160 -3.25 -15.10 -30.01
CA PHE A 160 -3.38 -16.14 -28.99
C PHE A 160 -4.39 -15.76 -27.91
N ILE A 161 -4.28 -14.56 -27.36
CA ILE A 161 -5.20 -14.12 -26.30
C ILE A 161 -6.62 -13.97 -26.83
N ALA A 162 -6.80 -13.43 -28.03
CA ALA A 162 -8.11 -13.30 -28.65
C ALA A 162 -8.75 -14.68 -28.88
N GLU A 163 -7.99 -15.66 -29.35
CA GLU A 163 -8.44 -17.04 -29.54
C GLU A 163 -8.86 -17.68 -28.21
N ILE A 164 -8.00 -17.63 -27.17
CA ILE A 164 -8.36 -18.16 -25.85
C ILE A 164 -9.57 -17.45 -25.27
N LYS A 165 -9.62 -16.12 -25.36
CA LYS A 165 -10.75 -15.33 -24.84
C LYS A 165 -12.05 -15.72 -25.54
N ASN A 166 -12.04 -15.94 -26.85
CA ASN A 166 -13.21 -16.39 -27.60
C ASN A 166 -13.65 -17.81 -27.18
N ILE A 167 -12.71 -18.74 -27.04
CA ILE A 167 -12.98 -20.11 -26.59
C ILE A 167 -13.63 -20.08 -25.21
N LEU A 168 -12.99 -19.40 -24.25
CA LEU A 168 -13.45 -19.32 -22.88
C LEU A 168 -14.77 -18.57 -22.74
N THR A 169 -15.01 -17.49 -23.50
CA THR A 169 -16.29 -16.75 -23.48
C THR A 169 -17.43 -17.63 -23.96
N THR A 170 -17.24 -18.32 -25.09
CA THR A 170 -18.21 -19.28 -25.63
C THR A 170 -18.54 -20.35 -24.58
N TYR A 171 -17.52 -20.82 -23.88
CA TYR A 171 -17.66 -21.84 -22.85
C TYR A 171 -18.41 -21.35 -21.61
N LEU A 172 -18.06 -20.16 -21.11
CA LEU A 172 -18.74 -19.54 -19.97
C LEU A 172 -20.21 -19.23 -20.26
N ASP A 173 -20.55 -18.83 -21.49
CA ASP A 173 -21.93 -18.56 -21.89
C ASP A 173 -22.76 -19.85 -21.95
N LYS A 174 -22.21 -20.92 -22.54
CA LYS A 174 -22.83 -22.25 -22.51
C LYS A 174 -23.03 -22.77 -21.09
N ARG A 175 -22.03 -22.63 -20.22
CA ARG A 175 -22.13 -23.05 -18.81
C ARG A 175 -23.27 -22.34 -18.10
N LYS A 176 -23.45 -21.04 -18.34
CA LYS A 176 -24.57 -20.25 -17.79
C LYS A 176 -25.92 -20.68 -18.35
N GLU A 177 -26.01 -20.98 -19.64
CA GLU A 177 -27.23 -21.49 -20.28
C GLU A 177 -27.62 -22.85 -19.67
N ASN A 178 -26.67 -23.77 -19.58
CA ASN A 178 -26.86 -25.07 -18.94
C ASN A 178 -27.30 -24.95 -17.48
N GLN A 179 -26.70 -24.03 -16.70
CA GLN A 179 -27.11 -23.79 -15.32
C GLN A 179 -28.55 -23.24 -15.22
N LYS A 180 -28.96 -22.36 -16.11
CA LYS A 180 -30.34 -21.84 -16.15
C LYS A 180 -31.34 -22.94 -16.49
N GLU A 181 -31.06 -23.73 -17.52
CA GLU A 181 -31.90 -24.85 -17.89
C GLU A 181 -31.99 -25.90 -16.77
N GLN A 182 -30.88 -26.17 -16.08
CA GLN A 182 -30.86 -27.06 -14.92
C GLN A 182 -31.76 -26.54 -13.79
N GLN A 183 -31.68 -25.25 -13.47
CA GLN A 183 -32.54 -24.61 -12.47
C GLN A 183 -34.02 -24.62 -12.88
N GLU A 184 -34.34 -24.40 -14.16
CA GLU A 184 -35.71 -24.45 -14.66
C GLU A 184 -36.30 -25.87 -14.61
N LEU A 185 -35.52 -26.88 -14.98
CA LEU A 185 -35.94 -28.28 -14.93
C LEU A 185 -36.13 -28.75 -13.49
N ASP A 186 -35.24 -28.34 -12.56
CA ASP A 186 -35.38 -28.64 -11.13
C ASP A 186 -36.65 -28.00 -10.56
N ALA A 187 -36.88 -26.71 -10.86
CA ALA A 187 -38.09 -25.98 -10.44
C ALA A 187 -39.39 -26.58 -11.01
N ARG A 188 -39.32 -27.26 -12.16
CA ARG A 188 -40.44 -27.98 -12.80
C ARG A 188 -40.60 -29.42 -12.29
N GLY A 189 -39.81 -29.85 -11.30
CA GLY A 189 -39.91 -31.18 -10.69
C GLY A 189 -39.20 -32.30 -11.47
N TRP A 190 -38.32 -31.95 -12.42
CA TRP A 190 -37.55 -32.90 -13.24
C TRP A 190 -36.16 -33.21 -12.66
N GLY A 191 -35.96 -33.00 -11.35
CA GLY A 191 -34.66 -33.17 -10.69
C GLY A 191 -34.04 -34.56 -10.85
N ASP A 192 -34.84 -35.62 -10.97
CA ASP A 192 -34.33 -36.97 -11.25
C ASP A 192 -33.90 -37.16 -12.71
N TYR A 193 -34.49 -36.42 -13.65
CA TYR A 193 -34.11 -36.43 -15.06
C TYR A 193 -32.79 -35.67 -15.29
N LEU A 194 -32.51 -34.65 -14.48
CA LEU A 194 -31.23 -33.93 -14.49
C LEU A 194 -30.01 -34.86 -14.35
N LYS A 195 -30.13 -35.95 -13.57
CA LYS A 195 -29.07 -36.94 -13.36
C LYS A 195 -28.75 -37.78 -14.60
N HIS A 196 -29.64 -37.76 -15.59
CA HIS A 196 -29.53 -38.53 -16.83
C HIS A 196 -29.29 -37.64 -18.06
N ILE A 197 -29.36 -36.31 -17.91
CA ILE A 197 -29.00 -35.37 -18.96
C ILE A 197 -27.49 -35.19 -18.96
N SER A 198 -26.87 -35.48 -20.10
CA SER A 198 -25.51 -35.04 -20.41
C SER A 198 -25.58 -33.56 -20.80
N TRP A 199 -25.39 -32.67 -19.82
CA TRP A 199 -25.17 -31.25 -20.06
C TRP A 199 -23.84 -31.14 -20.81
N ILE A 200 -23.88 -30.96 -22.13
CA ILE A 200 -22.70 -31.12 -22.99
C ILE A 200 -21.60 -30.13 -22.58
N ASP A 201 -20.44 -30.68 -22.19
CA ASP A 201 -19.09 -30.31 -22.65
C ASP A 201 -18.02 -31.38 -22.26
N ASP A 202 -18.41 -32.66 -22.11
CA ASP A 202 -17.47 -33.77 -21.80
C ASP A 202 -16.86 -34.45 -23.04
N GLU A 203 -17.33 -34.14 -24.26
CA GLU A 203 -16.61 -34.59 -25.45
C GLU A 203 -15.30 -33.82 -25.58
N PRO A 204 -14.13 -34.49 -25.54
CA PRO A 204 -12.85 -33.81 -25.55
C PRO A 204 -12.62 -33.19 -26.94
N ILE A 205 -12.85 -31.88 -27.03
CA ILE A 205 -12.43 -31.07 -28.17
C ILE A 205 -10.99 -30.65 -27.90
N ILE A 206 -10.11 -30.91 -28.86
CA ILE A 206 -8.72 -30.43 -28.84
C ILE A 206 -8.69 -29.11 -29.61
N TYR A 207 -8.37 -28.04 -28.89
CA TYR A 207 -8.13 -26.72 -29.46
C TYR A 207 -6.65 -26.59 -29.77
N LYS A 208 -6.31 -26.27 -31.02
CA LYS A 208 -4.94 -25.91 -31.43
C LYS A 208 -4.86 -24.39 -31.53
N ILE A 209 -4.14 -23.76 -30.62
CA ILE A 209 -3.99 -22.30 -30.56
C ILE A 209 -2.62 -21.96 -31.14
N ASN A 210 -2.58 -21.03 -32.10
CA ASN A 210 -1.37 -20.67 -32.86
C ASN A 210 -0.59 -21.87 -33.44
N HIS A 211 -1.27 -22.97 -33.75
CA HIS A 211 -0.70 -24.22 -34.31
C HIS A 211 0.34 -24.97 -33.44
N GLU A 212 0.66 -24.50 -32.23
CA GLU A 212 1.71 -25.09 -31.38
C GLU A 212 1.21 -25.53 -30.00
N PHE A 213 0.20 -24.86 -29.44
CA PHE A 213 -0.34 -25.18 -28.12
C PHE A 213 -1.69 -25.90 -28.24
N GLU A 214 -1.80 -27.05 -27.58
CA GLU A 214 -3.01 -27.86 -27.58
C GLU A 214 -3.66 -27.90 -26.20
N LEU A 215 -4.97 -27.62 -26.15
CA LEU A 215 -5.75 -27.65 -24.93
C LEU A 215 -7.04 -28.44 -25.15
N THR A 216 -7.45 -29.21 -24.15
CA THR A 216 -8.71 -29.96 -24.17
C THR A 216 -9.82 -29.23 -23.42
N THR A 217 -11.07 -29.48 -23.80
CA THR A 217 -12.26 -29.01 -23.03
C THR A 217 -12.17 -29.40 -21.56
N LYS A 218 -11.68 -30.62 -21.27
CA LYS A 218 -11.48 -31.10 -19.90
C LYS A 218 -10.50 -30.23 -19.11
N GLN A 219 -9.39 -29.83 -19.73
CA GLN A 219 -8.40 -28.96 -19.09
C GLN A 219 -8.94 -27.55 -18.86
N ILE A 220 -9.73 -27.01 -19.81
CA ILE A 220 -10.43 -25.72 -19.63
C ILE A 220 -11.33 -25.78 -18.39
N ASN A 221 -12.16 -26.82 -18.30
CA ASN A 221 -13.06 -27.02 -17.16
C ASN A 221 -12.31 -27.10 -15.83
N GLN A 222 -11.23 -27.88 -15.78
CA GLN A 222 -10.42 -28.02 -14.57
C GLN A 222 -9.89 -26.66 -14.09
N VAL A 223 -9.43 -25.79 -15.01
CA VAL A 223 -8.95 -24.45 -14.66
C VAL A 223 -10.09 -23.53 -14.24
N LEU A 224 -11.23 -23.56 -14.95
CA LEU A 224 -12.38 -22.72 -14.61
C LEU A 224 -13.00 -23.12 -13.26
N ASP A 225 -13.13 -24.40 -12.98
CA ASP A 225 -13.62 -24.92 -11.70
C ASP A 225 -12.69 -24.54 -10.56
N TRP A 226 -11.36 -24.66 -10.78
CA TRP A 226 -10.36 -24.18 -9.83
C TRP A 226 -10.48 -22.67 -9.59
N ALA A 227 -10.68 -21.89 -10.66
CA ALA A 227 -10.80 -20.44 -10.56
C ALA A 227 -12.07 -20.02 -9.80
N GLU A 228 -13.21 -20.67 -10.07
CA GLU A 228 -14.46 -20.45 -9.35
C GLU A 228 -14.33 -20.82 -7.87
N GLN A 229 -13.70 -21.97 -7.55
CA GLN A 229 -13.48 -22.42 -6.18
C GLN A 229 -12.66 -21.42 -5.34
N HIS A 230 -11.76 -20.68 -5.98
CA HIS A 230 -10.82 -19.77 -5.31
C HIS A 230 -11.06 -18.28 -5.61
N GLU A 231 -12.20 -17.93 -6.20
CA GLU A 231 -12.56 -16.55 -6.57
C GLU A 231 -11.48 -15.85 -7.41
N ILE A 232 -10.85 -16.61 -8.31
CA ILE A 232 -9.81 -16.12 -9.22
C ILE A 232 -10.49 -15.43 -10.41
N SER A 233 -10.01 -14.23 -10.74
CA SER A 233 -10.55 -13.45 -11.84
C SER A 233 -10.30 -14.12 -13.18
N TYR A 234 -11.25 -13.97 -14.10
CA TYR A 234 -11.12 -14.43 -15.48
C TYR A 234 -9.84 -13.92 -16.18
N ASP A 235 -9.49 -12.65 -15.95
CA ASP A 235 -8.24 -12.07 -16.47
C ASP A 235 -6.99 -12.80 -16.02
N PHE A 236 -6.98 -13.38 -14.81
CA PHE A 236 -5.86 -14.16 -14.30
C PHE A 236 -5.80 -15.53 -14.98
N VAL A 237 -6.96 -16.15 -15.25
CA VAL A 237 -7.04 -17.43 -15.98
C VAL A 237 -6.49 -17.28 -17.40
N LEU A 238 -6.82 -16.18 -18.09
CA LEU A 238 -6.24 -15.88 -19.41
C LEU A 238 -4.72 -15.81 -19.36
N GLN A 239 -4.17 -15.14 -18.35
CA GLN A 239 -2.73 -15.03 -18.16
C GLN A 239 -2.09 -16.37 -17.80
N LEU A 240 -2.76 -17.20 -17.00
CA LEU A 240 -2.28 -18.52 -16.64
C LEU A 240 -2.14 -19.44 -17.88
N PHE A 241 -3.11 -19.41 -18.79
CA PHE A 241 -3.01 -20.16 -20.05
C PHE A 241 -1.89 -19.64 -20.96
N PHE A 242 -1.71 -18.33 -21.01
CA PHE A 242 -0.61 -17.71 -21.74
C PHE A 242 0.75 -18.14 -21.20
N ASP A 243 0.94 -18.09 -19.87
CA ASP A 243 2.18 -18.52 -19.22
C ASP A 243 2.43 -20.01 -19.45
N TRP A 244 1.37 -20.83 -19.42
CA TRP A 244 1.49 -22.24 -19.69
C TRP A 244 1.96 -22.52 -21.13
N ALA A 245 1.34 -21.87 -22.12
CA ALA A 245 1.71 -22.06 -23.51
C ALA A 245 3.13 -21.57 -23.84
N THR A 246 3.56 -20.47 -23.22
CA THR A 246 4.83 -19.81 -23.57
C THR A 246 6.02 -20.31 -22.77
N LEU A 247 5.88 -20.46 -21.45
CA LEU A 247 7.01 -20.81 -20.59
C LEU A 247 7.14 -22.32 -20.40
N HIS A 248 6.02 -23.04 -20.46
CA HIS A 248 5.94 -24.43 -20.03
C HIS A 248 5.02 -25.31 -20.91
N PRO A 249 5.15 -25.31 -22.25
CA PRO A 249 4.20 -26.01 -23.12
C PRO A 249 4.13 -27.52 -22.87
N ASN A 250 5.20 -28.12 -22.35
CA ASN A 250 5.28 -29.55 -22.04
C ASN A 250 4.86 -29.91 -20.61
N ARG A 251 4.52 -28.91 -19.78
CA ARG A 251 4.13 -29.14 -18.39
C ARG A 251 2.68 -29.64 -18.34
N ASP A 252 2.42 -30.57 -17.44
CA ASP A 252 1.07 -31.06 -17.18
C ASP A 252 0.23 -30.02 -16.43
N LEU A 253 -1.09 -30.03 -16.69
CA LEU A 253 -2.00 -29.09 -16.05
C LEU A 253 -2.03 -29.27 -14.53
N ASP A 254 -1.98 -30.52 -14.05
CA ASP A 254 -2.03 -30.82 -12.61
C ASP A 254 -0.84 -30.21 -11.88
N GLY A 255 0.36 -30.28 -12.46
CA GLY A 255 1.55 -29.63 -11.91
C GLY A 255 1.46 -28.11 -11.93
N LEU A 256 0.88 -27.51 -12.97
CA LEU A 256 0.65 -26.06 -13.06
C LEU A 256 -0.35 -25.58 -12.00
N LEU A 257 -1.49 -26.25 -11.87
CA LEU A 257 -2.51 -25.92 -10.88
C LEU A 257 -2.02 -26.15 -9.46
N TYR A 258 -1.24 -27.22 -9.22
CA TYR A 258 -0.64 -27.48 -7.91
C TYR A 258 0.22 -26.30 -7.44
N GLU A 259 1.10 -25.77 -8.30
CA GLU A 259 1.95 -24.63 -7.97
C GLU A 259 1.14 -23.35 -7.79
N THR A 260 0.25 -23.06 -8.73
CA THR A 260 -0.60 -21.85 -8.70
C THR A 260 -1.47 -21.81 -7.43
N ASN A 261 -1.96 -22.97 -7.00
CA ASN A 261 -2.75 -23.13 -5.78
C ASN A 261 -1.97 -22.83 -4.49
N LEU A 262 -0.64 -22.86 -4.52
CA LEU A 262 0.17 -22.54 -3.34
C LEU A 262 0.13 -21.05 -2.98
N TYR A 263 0.00 -20.17 -3.98
CA TYR A 263 0.13 -18.73 -3.82
C TYR A 263 -1.15 -17.95 -4.15
N ALA A 264 -1.82 -18.22 -5.28
CA ALA A 264 -2.88 -17.35 -5.77
C ALA A 264 -4.06 -17.20 -4.79
N PRO A 265 -4.61 -18.29 -4.21
CA PRO A 265 -5.69 -18.16 -3.23
C PRO A 265 -5.25 -17.43 -1.95
N LYS A 266 -3.99 -17.58 -1.52
CA LYS A 266 -3.47 -16.93 -0.31
C LYS A 266 -3.27 -15.43 -0.51
N ILE A 267 -2.90 -15.00 -1.72
CA ILE A 267 -2.83 -13.57 -2.06
C ILE A 267 -4.23 -12.95 -2.11
N ARG A 268 -5.25 -13.70 -2.55
CA ARG A 268 -6.63 -13.22 -2.53
C ARG A 268 -7.15 -12.94 -1.12
N LEU A 269 -6.69 -13.69 -0.11
CA LEU A 269 -6.99 -13.42 1.31
C LEU A 269 -6.45 -12.07 1.80
N LEU A 270 -5.58 -11.38 1.04
CA LEU A 270 -5.13 -10.03 1.38
C LEU A 270 -6.25 -9.00 1.26
N ALA A 271 -7.31 -9.28 0.48
CA ALA A 271 -8.48 -8.43 0.28
C ALA A 271 -8.14 -7.00 -0.22
N CYS A 272 -7.12 -6.88 -1.08
CA CYS A 272 -6.83 -5.65 -1.78
C CYS A 272 -7.93 -5.29 -2.80
N GLY A 273 -8.18 -3.99 -3.01
CA GLY A 273 -9.19 -3.47 -3.93
C GLY A 273 -8.98 -3.92 -5.37
N VAL A 274 -7.74 -3.94 -5.85
CA VAL A 274 -7.37 -4.47 -7.16
C VAL A 274 -6.28 -5.54 -7.01
N MET A 275 -6.62 -6.78 -7.34
CA MET A 275 -5.70 -7.90 -7.29
C MET A 275 -4.81 -7.96 -8.54
N PRO A 276 -3.54 -8.38 -8.41
CA PRO A 276 -2.68 -8.57 -9.56
C PRO A 276 -3.30 -9.60 -10.52
N LYS A 277 -3.30 -9.27 -11.81
CA LYS A 277 -3.74 -10.16 -12.89
C LYS A 277 -2.62 -11.11 -13.32
N SER A 278 -1.36 -10.69 -13.20
CA SER A 278 -0.19 -11.52 -13.48
C SER A 278 -0.01 -12.64 -12.42
N PRO A 279 0.04 -13.92 -12.84
CA PRO A 279 0.44 -15.03 -11.97
C PRO A 279 1.81 -14.83 -11.35
N GLU A 280 2.76 -14.27 -12.10
CA GLU A 280 4.12 -14.00 -11.61
C GLU A 280 4.12 -12.93 -10.51
N PHE A 281 3.33 -11.86 -10.64
CA PHE A 281 3.20 -10.86 -9.60
C PHE A 281 2.63 -11.46 -8.31
N CYS A 282 1.57 -12.26 -8.41
CA CYS A 282 1.00 -12.97 -7.27
C CYS A 282 2.03 -13.89 -6.59
N ARG A 283 2.83 -14.61 -7.40
CA ARG A 283 3.90 -15.47 -6.90
C ARG A 283 4.96 -14.67 -6.14
N GLN A 284 5.41 -13.54 -6.69
CA GLN A 284 6.41 -12.69 -6.03
C GLN A 284 5.90 -12.07 -4.74
N ILE A 285 4.67 -11.57 -4.71
CA ILE A 285 4.04 -11.04 -3.50
C ILE A 285 3.98 -12.13 -2.42
N TYR A 286 3.62 -13.37 -2.80
CA TYR A 286 3.58 -14.49 -1.87
C TYR A 286 4.97 -14.81 -1.31
N CYS A 287 5.97 -14.89 -2.17
CA CYS A 287 7.35 -15.14 -1.78
C CYS A 287 7.90 -14.04 -0.85
N LEU A 288 7.57 -12.77 -1.12
CA LEU A 288 7.91 -11.63 -0.28
C LEU A 288 7.23 -11.75 1.10
N ALA A 289 5.92 -11.95 1.14
CA ALA A 289 5.16 -12.06 2.39
C ALA A 289 5.64 -13.25 3.25
N LYS A 290 6.04 -14.37 2.63
CA LYS A 290 6.61 -15.53 3.33
C LYS A 290 8.09 -15.39 3.70
N GLY A 291 8.78 -14.36 3.19
CA GLY A 291 10.19 -14.11 3.48
C GLY A 291 11.17 -15.00 2.73
N TYR A 292 10.76 -15.60 1.60
CA TYR A 292 11.67 -16.38 0.75
C TYR A 292 12.78 -15.53 0.13
N HIS A 293 12.56 -14.22 0.02
CA HIS A 293 13.56 -13.24 -0.41
C HIS A 293 14.31 -12.55 0.75
N GLY A 294 14.16 -13.07 1.97
CA GLY A 294 14.77 -12.55 3.19
C GLY A 294 13.86 -11.65 4.03
N LYS A 295 14.20 -11.52 5.32
CA LYS A 295 13.38 -10.81 6.32
C LYS A 295 13.19 -9.32 6.03
N ASN A 296 14.19 -8.67 5.42
CA ASN A 296 14.12 -7.24 5.11
C ASN A 296 13.01 -6.95 4.09
N LEU A 297 12.97 -7.72 2.99
CA LEU A 297 11.97 -7.57 1.94
C LEU A 297 10.59 -8.05 2.41
N GLN A 298 10.55 -9.06 3.29
CA GLN A 298 9.33 -9.46 3.97
C GLN A 298 8.73 -8.32 4.78
N CYS A 299 9.54 -7.62 5.59
CA CYS A 299 9.08 -6.49 6.40
C CYS A 299 8.53 -5.36 5.52
N LEU A 300 9.15 -5.06 4.37
CA LEU A 300 8.64 -4.06 3.42
C LEU A 300 7.25 -4.44 2.90
N MET A 301 7.09 -5.67 2.42
CA MET A 301 5.80 -6.13 1.90
C MET A 301 4.71 -6.17 2.98
N LEU A 302 5.03 -6.67 4.17
CA LEU A 302 4.07 -6.71 5.29
C LEU A 302 3.71 -5.31 5.78
N ALA A 303 4.66 -4.36 5.77
CA ALA A 303 4.40 -2.97 6.13
C ALA A 303 3.45 -2.30 5.13
N ALA A 304 3.65 -2.53 3.82
CA ALA A 304 2.75 -2.04 2.76
C ALA A 304 1.33 -2.59 2.93
N ILE A 305 1.18 -3.91 3.09
CA ILE A 305 -0.13 -4.56 3.30
C ILE A 305 -0.81 -4.05 4.57
N HIS A 306 -0.06 -3.94 5.67
CA HIS A 306 -0.60 -3.44 6.93
C HIS A 306 -1.11 -2.01 6.79
N ARG A 307 -0.38 -1.17 6.04
CA ARG A 307 -0.81 0.18 5.74
C ARG A 307 -2.11 0.18 4.94
N TRP A 308 -2.20 -0.52 3.81
CA TRP A 308 -3.42 -0.47 2.98
C TRP A 308 -4.67 -0.94 3.71
N ARG A 309 -4.54 -1.96 4.57
CA ARG A 309 -5.64 -2.49 5.38
C ARG A 309 -6.17 -1.51 6.43
N ARG A 310 -5.39 -0.49 6.77
CA ARG A 310 -5.84 0.57 7.66
C ARG A 310 -6.01 1.82 6.82
N ASN A 311 -7.16 2.48 6.88
CA ASN A 311 -7.31 3.86 6.37
C ASN A 311 -6.54 4.85 7.27
N LEU A 312 -5.26 4.56 7.54
CA LEU A 312 -4.37 5.26 8.43
C LEU A 312 -3.06 5.48 7.69
N SER A 313 -2.90 6.68 7.14
CA SER A 313 -1.59 7.15 6.66
C SER A 313 -0.63 7.16 7.86
N PRO A 314 0.61 6.66 7.73
CA PRO A 314 1.68 6.94 8.68
C PRO A 314 1.64 8.44 9.04
N SER A 315 1.70 8.81 10.32
CA SER A 315 1.90 10.22 10.63
C SER A 315 3.30 10.59 10.16
N HIS A 316 3.39 11.22 8.99
CA HIS A 316 4.63 11.73 8.41
C HIS A 316 5.43 12.52 9.46
N HIS A 317 4.75 13.21 10.39
CA HIS A 317 5.40 14.02 11.41
C HIS A 317 6.23 13.23 12.42
N PHE A 318 5.98 11.94 12.62
CA PHE A 318 6.61 11.15 13.69
C PHE A 318 7.25 9.86 13.21
N LEU A 319 6.63 9.16 12.24
CA LEU A 319 7.22 7.94 11.74
C LEU A 319 8.31 8.27 10.72
N VAL A 320 8.06 9.12 9.72
CA VAL A 320 8.92 9.17 8.53
C VAL A 320 9.91 10.33 8.51
N ARG A 321 9.55 11.45 9.14
CA ARG A 321 10.41 12.63 9.21
C ARG A 321 11.75 12.34 9.89
N ASP A 322 12.79 13.03 9.43
CA ASP A 322 14.11 13.01 10.03
C ASP A 322 14.09 13.39 11.52
N ASP A 323 14.73 12.56 12.33
CA ASP A 323 14.74 12.68 13.79
C ASP A 323 15.38 14.00 14.26
N GLN A 324 16.38 14.54 13.54
CA GLN A 324 17.02 15.81 13.91
C GLN A 324 16.14 17.02 13.61
N ILE A 325 15.44 17.00 12.46
CA ILE A 325 14.47 18.06 12.12
C ILE A 325 13.38 18.11 13.20
N TRP A 326 12.93 16.94 13.62
CA TRP A 326 11.94 16.80 14.66
C TRP A 326 12.44 17.26 16.03
N ALA A 327 13.64 16.86 16.42
CA ALA A 327 14.26 17.29 17.67
C ALA A 327 14.37 18.82 17.75
N ARG A 328 14.86 19.46 16.68
CA ARG A 328 14.99 20.92 16.60
C ARG A 328 13.65 21.64 16.71
N SER A 329 12.61 21.06 16.11
CA SER A 329 11.26 21.62 16.17
C SER A 329 10.69 21.62 17.59
N PHE A 330 10.83 20.51 18.32
CA PHE A 330 10.40 20.45 19.72
C PHE A 330 11.27 21.31 20.65
N GLN A 331 12.57 21.44 20.37
CA GLN A 331 13.45 22.39 21.06
C GLN A 331 13.01 23.84 20.84
N LEU A 332 12.60 24.22 19.62
CA LEU A 332 12.05 25.54 19.32
C LEU A 332 10.76 25.80 20.11
N LEU A 333 9.80 24.86 20.08
CA LEU A 333 8.56 24.94 20.85
C LEU A 333 8.85 25.14 22.35
N LYS A 334 9.79 24.37 22.89
CA LYS A 334 10.21 24.49 24.28
C LYS A 334 10.81 25.86 24.58
N SER A 335 11.71 26.34 23.74
CA SER A 335 12.32 27.67 23.85
C SER A 335 11.27 28.79 23.86
N ILE A 336 10.22 28.67 23.03
CA ILE A 336 9.11 29.63 22.99
C ILE A 336 8.31 29.59 24.31
N ILE A 337 7.95 28.40 24.78
CA ILE A 337 7.23 28.22 26.05
C ILE A 337 8.04 28.80 27.22
N ASP A 338 9.34 28.52 27.27
CA ASP A 338 10.23 29.00 28.32
C ASP A 338 10.42 30.52 28.26
N SER A 339 10.46 31.10 27.05
CA SER A 339 10.54 32.55 26.83
C SER A 339 9.26 33.29 27.26
N LEU A 340 8.08 32.69 27.06
CA LEU A 340 6.81 33.21 27.59
C LEU A 340 6.78 33.16 29.13
N GLY A 341 7.47 32.18 29.71
CA GLY A 341 7.63 31.98 31.14
C GLY A 341 6.43 31.28 31.79
N LYS A 342 6.67 30.69 32.97
CA LYS A 342 5.70 29.86 33.72
C LYS A 342 4.36 30.54 34.06
N ARG A 343 4.32 31.87 34.03
CA ARG A 343 3.08 32.64 34.27
C ARG A 343 2.15 32.68 33.06
N ARG A 344 2.69 32.38 31.87
CA ARG A 344 1.98 32.45 30.59
C ARG A 344 1.91 31.12 29.88
N ALA A 345 2.88 30.23 30.02
CA ALA A 345 2.84 28.92 29.40
C ALA A 345 3.40 27.85 30.34
N VAL A 346 2.74 26.68 30.36
CA VAL A 346 3.12 25.54 31.21
C VAL A 346 2.93 24.26 30.42
N ILE A 347 3.92 23.37 30.48
CA ILE A 347 3.83 21.99 29.99
C ILE A 347 3.39 21.12 31.15
N ASP A 348 2.31 20.38 30.96
CA ASP A 348 1.71 19.48 31.94
C ASP A 348 1.43 18.12 31.28
N ILE A 349 1.05 17.10 32.06
CA ILE A 349 0.91 15.73 31.57
C ILE A 349 -0.16 15.67 30.48
N GLY A 350 0.25 15.45 29.23
CA GLY A 350 -0.66 15.34 28.08
C GLY A 350 -1.16 16.67 27.51
N VAL A 351 -0.77 17.83 28.06
CA VAL A 351 -1.36 19.13 27.69
C VAL A 351 -0.37 20.30 27.79
N ILE A 352 -0.43 21.20 26.81
CA ILE A 352 0.24 22.50 26.86
C ILE A 352 -0.80 23.55 27.25
N LYS A 353 -0.54 24.29 28.34
CA LYS A 353 -1.42 25.35 28.83
C LYS A 353 -0.83 26.70 28.46
N VAL A 354 -1.63 27.58 27.85
CA VAL A 354 -1.20 28.92 27.41
C VAL A 354 -2.17 29.98 27.90
N LYS A 355 -1.66 31.10 28.42
CA LYS A 355 -2.42 32.28 28.81
C LYS A 355 -2.27 33.38 27.77
N GLY A 356 -3.40 33.76 27.18
CA GLY A 356 -3.45 34.86 26.23
C GLY A 356 -3.32 36.23 26.88
N ASP A 357 -3.07 37.26 26.06
CA ASP A 357 -3.04 38.66 26.48
C ASP A 357 -4.40 39.15 27.00
N SER A 358 -5.50 38.49 26.60
CA SER A 358 -6.83 38.70 27.19
C SER A 358 -6.92 38.24 28.65
N GLY A 359 -5.98 37.41 29.10
CA GLY A 359 -6.00 36.77 30.41
C GLY A 359 -6.67 35.40 30.44
N LYS A 360 -7.32 34.98 29.34
CA LYS A 360 -7.92 33.64 29.18
C LYS A 360 -6.84 32.56 29.11
N TRP A 361 -7.17 31.39 29.65
CA TRP A 361 -6.32 30.20 29.57
C TRP A 361 -6.85 29.24 28.50
N TYR A 362 -5.91 28.67 27.77
CA TYR A 362 -6.14 27.72 26.70
C TYR A 362 -5.37 26.44 26.98
N SER A 363 -5.90 25.32 26.51
CA SER A 363 -5.27 24.02 26.52
C SER A 363 -5.06 23.54 25.09
N ILE A 364 -3.90 22.96 24.82
CA ILE A 364 -3.54 22.32 23.56
C ILE A 364 -3.20 20.88 23.89
N GLN A 365 -3.87 19.92 23.25
CA GLN A 365 -3.65 18.49 23.46
C GLN A 365 -3.75 17.74 22.12
N PRO A 366 -3.23 16.50 22.02
CA PRO A 366 -3.40 15.68 20.82
C PRO A 366 -4.87 15.48 20.43
N ALA A 367 -5.17 15.47 19.13
CA ALA A 367 -6.51 15.23 18.62
C ALA A 367 -6.80 13.73 18.53
N THR A 368 -7.85 13.26 19.20
CA THR A 368 -8.29 11.85 19.15
C THR A 368 -8.79 11.44 17.76
N PHE A 369 -9.35 12.38 17.00
CA PHE A 369 -9.80 12.19 15.62
C PHE A 369 -8.97 13.08 14.69
N LYS A 370 -7.87 12.52 14.18
CA LYS A 370 -6.93 13.25 13.32
C LYS A 370 -7.58 13.55 11.98
N THR A 371 -7.73 14.83 11.66
CA THR A 371 -7.93 15.27 10.28
C THR A 371 -6.55 15.53 9.67
N PHE A 372 -6.41 15.45 8.35
CA PHE A 372 -5.15 15.70 7.64
C PHE A 372 -4.48 17.03 8.06
N SER A 373 -5.29 18.02 8.43
CA SER A 373 -4.85 19.38 8.72
C SER A 373 -4.72 19.71 10.22
N GLN A 374 -5.14 18.82 11.14
CA GLN A 374 -5.17 19.16 12.57
C GLN A 374 -4.84 17.96 13.48
N TYR A 375 -3.58 17.91 13.93
CA TYR A 375 -3.08 16.89 14.87
C TYR A 375 -3.29 17.24 16.35
N TRP A 376 -3.80 18.43 16.63
CA TRP A 376 -4.08 18.94 17.96
C TRP A 376 -5.50 19.46 18.06
N GLN A 377 -6.00 19.55 19.29
CA GLN A 377 -7.22 20.24 19.61
C GLN A 377 -6.93 21.33 20.63
N VAL A 378 -7.60 22.46 20.48
CA VAL A 378 -7.48 23.60 21.38
C VAL A 378 -8.82 23.81 22.08
N ALA A 379 -8.79 24.02 23.39
CA ALA A 379 -9.98 24.36 24.18
C ALA A 379 -9.69 25.48 25.17
N THR A 380 -10.68 26.29 25.49
CA THR A 380 -10.59 27.21 26.63
C THR A 380 -10.63 26.43 27.94
N LEU A 381 -9.84 26.84 28.94
CA LEU A 381 -9.86 26.27 30.29
C LEU A 381 -10.77 27.09 31.21
N PRO A 382 -11.44 26.47 32.20
CA PRO A 382 -11.30 25.08 32.65
C PRO A 382 -12.16 24.02 31.93
N GLU A 383 -13.35 24.36 31.42
CA GLU A 383 -14.29 23.42 30.76
C GLU A 383 -14.85 24.05 29.47
N GLY A 384 -13.98 24.72 28.74
CA GLY A 384 -14.37 25.61 27.65
C GLY A 384 -14.57 24.92 26.31
N LYS A 385 -15.14 25.68 25.36
CA LYS A 385 -15.45 25.22 24.01
C LYS A 385 -14.17 24.93 23.22
N LEU A 386 -14.25 23.96 22.31
CA LEU A 386 -13.22 23.71 21.30
C LEU A 386 -13.07 24.93 20.39
N ILE A 387 -11.82 25.28 20.12
CA ILE A 387 -11.40 26.36 19.23
C ILE A 387 -10.90 25.72 17.93
N CYS A 388 -11.49 26.11 16.82
CA CYS A 388 -11.06 25.66 15.50
C CYS A 388 -9.92 26.57 15.00
N ILE A 389 -8.75 25.97 14.80
CA ILE A 389 -7.58 26.63 14.24
C ILE A 389 -7.09 25.78 13.07
N ASP A 390 -7.24 26.32 11.87
CA ASP A 390 -6.76 25.65 10.66
C ASP A 390 -5.34 26.10 10.34
N ILE A 391 -4.49 25.15 10.02
CA ILE A 391 -3.20 25.44 9.40
C ILE A 391 -3.47 25.79 7.93
N GLN A 392 -2.82 26.84 7.44
CA GLN A 392 -2.83 27.10 6.00
C GLN A 392 -2.19 25.93 5.25
N GLN A 393 -2.76 25.53 4.12
CA GLN A 393 -2.33 24.35 3.34
C GLN A 393 -0.82 24.34 3.03
N GLN A 394 -0.21 25.50 2.82
CA GLN A 394 1.24 25.66 2.61
C GLN A 394 2.12 25.25 3.80
N HIS A 395 1.56 25.13 5.00
CA HIS A 395 2.26 24.79 6.24
C HIS A 395 1.89 23.40 6.78
N GLU A 396 1.06 22.64 6.07
CA GLU A 396 0.66 21.27 6.44
C GLU A 396 1.88 20.36 6.64
N LYS A 397 2.91 20.53 5.81
CA LYS A 397 4.16 19.75 5.86
C LYS A 397 5.18 20.26 6.88
N MET A 398 4.88 21.28 7.69
CA MET A 398 5.82 21.74 8.71
C MET A 398 5.98 20.73 9.86
N PRO A 399 7.13 20.69 10.55
CA PRO A 399 7.27 19.87 11.75
C PRO A 399 6.18 20.21 12.78
N ILE A 400 5.65 19.21 13.48
CA ILE A 400 4.56 19.41 14.43
C ILE A 400 4.93 20.38 15.57
N GLY A 401 6.19 20.40 16.02
CA GLY A 401 6.64 21.35 17.04
C GLY A 401 6.56 22.80 16.55
N ASP A 402 6.81 23.07 15.26
CA ASP A 402 6.75 24.40 14.65
C ASP A 402 5.29 24.85 14.48
N GLN A 403 4.43 23.90 14.09
CA GLN A 403 2.99 24.09 14.05
C GLN A 403 2.45 24.44 15.45
N LEU A 404 2.80 23.64 16.47
CA LEU A 404 2.43 23.89 17.86
C LEU A 404 3.02 25.20 18.39
N ALA A 405 4.24 25.56 17.99
CA ALA A 405 4.85 26.84 18.34
C ALA A 405 4.03 28.01 17.80
N SER A 406 3.56 27.90 16.56
CA SER A 406 2.68 28.89 15.95
C SER A 406 1.36 29.00 16.69
N VAL A 407 0.76 27.86 17.08
CA VAL A 407 -0.48 27.83 17.90
C VAL A 407 -0.25 28.46 19.27
N VAL A 408 0.83 28.11 19.97
CA VAL A 408 1.18 28.69 21.28
C VAL A 408 1.34 30.21 21.17
N LEU A 409 2.04 30.71 20.15
CA LEU A 409 2.20 32.14 19.92
C LEU A 409 0.88 32.82 19.54
N ALA A 410 0.04 32.17 18.73
CA ALA A 410 -1.26 32.71 18.37
C ALA A 410 -2.19 32.85 19.58
N LEU A 411 -2.22 31.83 20.46
CA LEU A 411 -3.00 31.86 21.69
C LEU A 411 -2.43 32.83 22.72
N ALA A 412 -1.10 32.96 22.80
CA ALA A 412 -0.47 33.97 23.66
C ALA A 412 -0.86 35.40 23.23
N ASN A 413 -0.99 35.64 21.92
CA ASN A 413 -1.40 36.94 21.35
C ASN A 413 -2.88 36.95 20.94
N ASP A 414 -3.75 36.27 21.70
CA ASP A 414 -5.17 36.06 21.37
C ASP A 414 -5.93 37.33 20.94
N ARG A 415 -5.68 38.48 21.56
CA ARG A 415 -6.30 39.77 21.19
C ARG A 415 -5.98 40.24 19.78
N LEU A 416 -4.77 39.95 19.29
CA LEU A 416 -4.37 40.28 17.92
C LEU A 416 -4.90 39.25 16.94
N MET A 417 -4.94 37.98 17.36
CA MET A 417 -5.33 36.84 16.53
C MET A 417 -6.84 36.64 16.41
N ASP A 418 -7.65 37.32 17.21
CA ASP A 418 -9.12 37.26 17.17
C ASP A 418 -9.71 37.58 15.77
N ARG A 419 -9.00 38.40 14.99
CA ARG A 419 -9.39 38.75 13.62
C ARG A 419 -9.14 37.63 12.61
N GLU A 420 -8.19 36.75 12.90
CA GLU A 420 -7.74 35.68 12.02
C GLU A 420 -8.27 34.31 12.45
N ILE A 421 -8.55 34.13 13.76
CA ILE A 421 -9.10 32.90 14.33
C ILE A 421 -10.44 33.25 14.98
N HIS A 422 -11.49 33.22 14.17
CA HIS A 422 -12.83 33.66 14.56
C HIS A 422 -13.43 32.88 15.74
N THR A 423 -12.93 31.68 16.03
CA THR A 423 -13.40 30.86 17.15
C THR A 423 -12.71 31.17 18.49
N LEU A 424 -11.71 32.07 18.52
CA LEU A 424 -11.09 32.55 19.77
C LEU A 424 -12.05 33.41 20.61
N SER A 425 -13.03 34.05 19.97
CA SER A 425 -14.07 34.83 20.63
C SER A 425 -15.42 34.13 20.61
N PRO A 426 -15.95 33.80 21.80
CA PRO A 426 -17.36 33.56 21.95
C PRO A 426 -18.08 34.58 22.84
N GLU A 427 -17.51 35.77 23.12
CA GLU A 427 -18.15 36.77 24.01
C GLU A 427 -17.73 38.22 23.66
N LEU A 428 -18.31 38.77 22.59
CA LEU A 428 -18.51 40.22 22.40
C LEU A 428 -19.92 40.43 21.84
N ILE A 429 -20.94 39.83 22.45
CA ILE A 429 -22.33 40.19 22.20
C ILE A 429 -23.08 40.19 23.54
N ASP A 430 -23.73 41.34 23.77
CA ASP A 430 -24.67 41.74 24.83
C ASP A 430 -24.12 42.17 26.21
N ASP A 431 -23.67 43.44 26.27
CA ASP A 431 -24.14 44.37 27.31
C ASP A 431 -25.21 45.31 26.69
#